data_AF-A0A433T4R3-F1
#
_entry.id   AF-A0A433T4R3-F1
#
_cell.length_a   1.000
_cell.length_b   1.000
_cell.length_c   1.000
_cell.angle_alpha   90.00
_cell.angle_beta   90.00
_cell.angle_gamma   90.00
#
_symmetry.space_group_name_H-M   'P 1'
#
loop_
_entity.id
_entity.type
_entity.pdbx_description
1 polymer ?
#
loop_
_entity_poly.entity_id
_entity_poly.type
_entity_poly.pdbx_seq_one_letter_code
_entity_poly.pdbx_strand_id
1 'polypeptide(L)'
;MGSLGVEGRMDLYGSTNTHSAAPSGAVVRIHDREKHFLLSDSGITLSSAKTSRTDITELSIPWRDVIGCEHKQTSKSGKVKAEDSPQSFLVVHYIQHKVKDRKLRPAKVKISADVDQVTGWIRRIKEHCGNVSGRPKKLLAIVNPISGNREGPQIMSKTIQPLFYLAGINTTV
;
A
#
# COMPACT_ATOMS: atom_id res chain seq x y z
N MET A 1 -27.03 -59.68 -25.79
CA MET A 1 -25.71 -60.27 -26.13
C MET A 1 -24.81 -59.14 -26.59
N GLY A 2 -23.65 -58.98 -25.96
CA GLY A 2 -22.62 -57.99 -26.36
C GLY A 2 -22.06 -57.18 -25.19
N SER A 3 -21.21 -57.80 -24.37
CA SER A 3 -20.35 -57.14 -23.38
C SER A 3 -19.03 -56.66 -23.99
N LEU A 4 -18.30 -55.84 -23.20
CA LEU A 4 -16.86 -55.45 -23.26
C LEU A 4 -16.55 -54.22 -24.13
N GLY A 5 -15.75 -53.23 -23.69
CA GLY A 5 -14.99 -53.03 -22.45
C GLY A 5 -14.17 -51.72 -22.51
N VAL A 6 -14.01 -51.12 -21.32
CA VAL A 6 -12.88 -50.34 -20.73
C VAL A 6 -11.87 -49.60 -21.63
N GLU A 7 -11.78 -48.28 -21.42
CA GLU A 7 -10.56 -47.43 -21.37
C GLU A 7 -11.02 -46.06 -20.79
N GLY A 8 -10.50 -45.46 -19.71
CA GLY A 8 -9.21 -45.56 -19.07
C GLY A 8 -8.34 -44.33 -19.37
N ARG A 9 -8.65 -43.12 -18.86
CA ARG A 9 -7.61 -42.09 -18.66
C ARG A 9 -7.98 -40.86 -17.80
N MET A 10 -7.23 -40.77 -16.70
CA MET A 10 -6.56 -39.61 -16.11
C MET A 10 -7.34 -38.46 -15.49
N ASP A 11 -7.24 -38.44 -14.17
CA ASP A 11 -7.27 -37.29 -13.29
C ASP A 11 -6.42 -36.12 -13.83
N LEU A 12 -7.00 -34.93 -13.85
CA LEU A 12 -6.24 -33.71 -13.63
C LEU A 12 -6.88 -32.96 -12.48
N TYR A 13 -6.17 -33.05 -11.35
CA TYR A 13 -6.27 -32.20 -10.18
C TYR A 13 -6.53 -30.74 -10.58
N GLY A 14 -7.77 -30.29 -10.39
CA GLY A 14 -8.05 -28.88 -10.22
C GLY A 14 -7.57 -28.46 -8.83
N SER A 15 -6.25 -28.34 -8.65
CA SER A 15 -5.66 -27.65 -7.51
C SER A 15 -6.16 -26.22 -7.55
N THR A 16 -7.24 -25.93 -6.84
CA THR A 16 -7.56 -24.58 -6.42
C THR A 16 -6.41 -24.14 -5.54
N ASN A 17 -5.44 -23.47 -6.16
CA ASN A 17 -4.35 -22.80 -5.48
C ASN A 17 -4.99 -21.66 -4.68
N THR A 18 -5.54 -22.00 -3.51
CA THR A 18 -5.76 -21.05 -2.43
C THR A 18 -4.38 -20.60 -2.00
N HIS A 19 -3.85 -19.58 -2.67
CA HIS A 19 -2.85 -18.70 -2.07
C HIS A 19 -3.55 -17.93 -0.94
N SER A 20 -3.85 -18.65 0.14
CA SER A 20 -3.97 -18.08 1.47
C SER A 20 -2.55 -17.66 1.85
N ALA A 21 -2.10 -16.52 1.31
CA ALA A 21 -0.94 -15.84 1.83
C ALA A 21 -1.30 -15.51 3.28
N ALA A 22 -0.67 -16.23 4.22
CA ALA A 22 -0.86 -15.98 5.63
C ALA A 22 -0.72 -14.47 5.88
N PRO A 23 -1.62 -13.84 6.67
CA PRO A 23 -1.54 -12.43 6.94
C PRO A 23 -0.14 -12.13 7.49
N SER A 24 0.64 -11.33 6.77
CA SER A 24 2.02 -11.01 7.16
C SER A 24 1.98 -9.98 8.28
N GLY A 25 1.56 -10.41 9.45
CA GLY A 25 1.50 -9.62 10.67
C GLY A 25 2.90 -9.37 11.20
N ALA A 26 3.22 -8.14 11.53
CA ALA A 26 4.47 -7.79 12.22
C ALA A 26 4.20 -6.74 13.29
N VAL A 27 4.94 -6.81 14.39
CA VAL A 27 4.97 -5.71 15.37
C VAL A 27 5.94 -4.67 14.84
N VAL A 28 5.45 -3.44 14.67
CA VAL A 28 6.20 -2.33 14.08
C VAL A 28 6.11 -1.10 14.95
N ARG A 29 7.08 -0.19 14.79
CA ARG A 29 7.06 1.11 15.47
C ARG A 29 6.47 2.20 14.58
N ILE A 30 5.45 2.89 15.10
CA ILE A 30 4.84 4.06 14.49
C ILE A 30 4.81 5.17 15.56
N HIS A 31 5.52 6.27 15.32
CA HIS A 31 5.66 7.37 16.30
C HIS A 31 6.08 6.85 17.70
N ASP A 32 7.08 5.98 17.74
CA ASP A 32 7.65 5.35 18.95
C ASP A 32 6.67 4.50 19.78
N ARG A 33 5.54 4.10 19.18
CA ARG A 33 4.60 3.14 19.76
C ARG A 33 4.58 1.86 18.95
N GLU A 34 4.56 0.74 19.65
CA GLU A 34 4.38 -0.57 19.04
C GLU A 34 2.93 -0.74 18.56
N LYS A 35 2.81 -1.18 17.31
CA LYS A 35 1.55 -1.49 16.67
C LYS A 35 1.69 -2.80 15.91
N HIS A 36 0.62 -3.58 15.87
CA HIS A 36 0.51 -4.69 14.96
C HIS A 36 0.15 -4.14 13.58
N PHE A 37 1.03 -4.37 12.62
CA PHE A 37 0.84 -4.09 11.22
C PHE A 37 0.47 -5.37 10.50
N LEU A 38 -0.65 -5.34 9.78
CA LEU A 38 -1.19 -6.46 9.05
C LEU A 38 -1.43 -6.06 7.59
N LEU A 39 -0.96 -6.89 6.68
CA LEU A 39 -1.41 -6.91 5.29
C LEU A 39 -2.40 -8.06 5.14
N SER A 40 -3.64 -7.75 4.78
CA SER A 40 -4.71 -8.71 4.54
C SER A 40 -5.28 -8.53 3.13
N ASP A 41 -6.16 -9.44 2.71
CA ASP A 41 -6.83 -9.33 1.41
C ASP A 41 -7.77 -8.11 1.32
N SER A 42 -8.26 -7.62 2.46
CA SER A 42 -9.16 -6.45 2.50
C SER A 42 -8.41 -5.11 2.55
N GLY A 43 -7.16 -5.10 3.04
CA GLY A 43 -6.39 -3.88 3.12
C GLY A 43 -5.20 -3.94 4.09
N ILE A 44 -4.88 -2.78 4.63
CA ILE A 44 -3.82 -2.57 5.61
C ILE A 44 -4.47 -2.24 6.95
N THR A 45 -4.13 -3.01 7.98
CA THR A 45 -4.61 -2.77 9.35
C THR A 45 -3.45 -2.44 10.27
N LEU A 46 -3.67 -1.44 11.13
CA LEU A 46 -2.77 -1.00 12.17
C LEU A 46 -3.51 -0.94 13.50
N SER A 47 -3.21 -1.86 14.40
CA SER A 47 -3.80 -1.90 15.74
C SER A 47 -2.74 -1.71 16.81
N SER A 48 -3.10 -1.07 17.91
CA SER A 48 -2.25 -0.96 19.10
C SER A 48 -2.89 -1.75 20.23
N ALA A 49 -2.14 -2.65 20.86
CA ALA A 49 -2.59 -3.29 22.09
C ALA A 49 -2.47 -2.26 23.23
N LYS A 50 -3.60 -1.77 23.75
CA LYS A 50 -3.61 -0.99 25.01
C LYS A 50 -3.96 -1.92 26.17
N THR A 51 -3.22 -1.78 27.27
CA THR A 51 -3.37 -2.52 28.54
C THR A 51 -4.65 -2.17 29.32
N SER A 52 -5.54 -1.29 28.83
CA SER A 52 -6.83 -1.01 29.45
C SER A 52 -8.00 -1.38 28.53
N ARG A 53 -9.01 -2.02 29.15
CA ARG A 53 -9.95 -2.98 28.56
C ARG A 53 -10.92 -2.47 27.47
N THR A 54 -10.78 -1.28 26.88
CA THR A 54 -11.84 -0.74 25.99
C THR A 54 -11.45 0.13 24.77
N ASP A 55 -10.19 0.53 24.52
CA ASP A 55 -9.90 1.40 23.36
C ASP A 55 -8.75 0.87 22.47
N ILE A 56 -9.06 -0.10 21.60
CA ILE A 56 -8.19 -0.47 20.48
C ILE A 56 -8.31 0.63 19.43
N THR A 57 -7.26 1.45 19.27
CA THR A 57 -7.19 2.36 18.12
C THR A 57 -6.75 1.58 16.90
N GLU A 58 -7.71 1.17 16.09
CA GLU A 58 -7.50 0.48 14.82
C GLU A 58 -7.59 1.47 13.66
N LEU A 59 -6.53 1.54 12.85
CA LEU A 59 -6.56 2.19 11.55
C LEU A 59 -6.66 1.10 10.49
N SER A 60 -7.80 1.05 9.79
CA SER A 60 -8.04 0.14 8.67
C SER A 60 -8.10 0.94 7.38
N ILE A 61 -7.28 0.56 6.40
CA ILE A 61 -7.14 1.23 5.11
C ILE A 61 -7.44 0.19 4.02
N PRO A 62 -8.58 0.26 3.32
CA PRO A 62 -8.87 -0.67 2.24
C PRO A 62 -7.94 -0.43 1.05
N TRP A 63 -7.65 -1.48 0.27
CA TRP A 63 -6.73 -1.38 -0.88
C TRP A 63 -7.12 -0.30 -1.91
N ARG A 64 -8.43 -0.02 -2.04
CA ARG A 64 -8.96 1.03 -2.92
C ARG A 64 -8.49 2.43 -2.49
N ASP A 65 -8.26 2.65 -1.20
CA ASP A 65 -7.86 3.94 -0.65
C ASP A 65 -6.33 4.10 -0.58
N VAL A 66 -5.57 3.01 -0.80
CA VAL A 66 -4.10 3.07 -0.84
C VAL A 66 -3.64 3.71 -2.15
N ILE A 67 -3.05 4.90 -2.05
CA ILE A 67 -2.45 5.61 -3.18
C ILE A 67 -1.17 4.89 -3.59
N GLY A 68 -0.29 4.58 -2.63
CA GLY A 68 0.98 3.91 -2.92
C GLY A 68 1.91 3.89 -1.72
N CYS A 69 3.12 3.37 -1.91
CA CYS A 69 4.11 3.29 -0.84
C CYS A 69 5.54 3.57 -1.34
N GLU A 70 6.36 4.11 -0.46
CA GLU A 70 7.76 4.44 -0.73
C GLU A 70 8.66 4.01 0.45
N HIS A 71 9.90 3.64 0.12
CA HIS A 71 10.96 3.42 1.11
C HIS A 71 11.64 4.76 1.40
N LYS A 72 11.77 5.12 2.67
CA LYS A 72 12.62 6.23 3.12
C LYS A 72 13.66 5.73 4.11
N GLN A 73 14.90 6.14 3.90
CA GLN A 73 16.00 5.91 4.82
C GLN A 73 16.44 7.25 5.38
N THR A 74 16.70 7.34 6.68
CA THR A 74 17.33 8.54 7.24
C THR A 74 18.84 8.42 7.08
N SER A 75 19.43 9.21 6.20
CA SER A 75 20.86 9.51 6.25
C SER A 75 21.06 10.67 7.22
N LYS A 76 21.72 10.44 8.36
CA LYS A 76 22.14 11.54 9.24
C LYS A 76 23.32 12.25 8.58
N SER A 77 23.07 13.36 7.89
CA SER A 77 24.11 14.31 7.47
C SER A 77 24.60 15.10 8.70
N GLY A 78 25.41 14.47 9.55
CA GLY A 78 25.98 15.11 10.74
C GLY A 78 26.44 14.12 11.80
N LYS A 79 27.72 14.24 12.20
CA LYS A 79 28.47 13.53 13.27
C LYS A 79 27.72 12.37 13.94
N VAL A 80 27.94 11.16 13.42
CA VAL A 80 27.37 9.90 13.92
C VAL A 80 28.17 9.42 15.14
N LYS A 81 27.49 9.19 16.27
CA LYS A 81 27.96 8.27 17.31
C LYS A 81 27.76 6.85 16.79
N ALA A 82 28.74 5.98 16.97
CA ALA A 82 28.94 4.71 16.24
C ALA A 82 27.89 3.59 16.43
N GLU A 83 26.76 3.82 17.12
CA GLU A 83 25.80 2.75 17.45
C GLU A 83 24.39 2.90 16.85
N ASP A 84 24.07 4.00 16.16
CA ASP A 84 22.77 4.16 15.51
C ASP A 84 22.82 3.64 14.06
N SER A 85 22.37 2.41 13.85
CA SER A 85 22.15 1.86 12.51
C SER A 85 21.14 2.71 11.71
N PRO A 86 21.28 2.78 10.37
CA PRO A 86 20.38 3.58 9.54
C PRO A 86 18.94 3.06 9.62
N GLN A 87 18.05 3.88 10.19
CA GLN A 87 16.65 3.51 10.34
C GLN A 87 15.91 3.57 8.99
N SER A 88 15.27 2.45 8.64
CA SER A 88 14.48 2.31 7.43
C SER A 88 13.00 2.47 7.73
N PHE A 89 12.29 3.08 6.77
CA PHE A 89 10.90 3.43 6.93
C PHE A 89 10.07 3.09 5.70
N LEU A 90 8.97 2.39 5.92
CA LEU A 90 7.87 2.28 4.97
C LEU A 90 6.96 3.49 5.15
N VAL A 91 6.74 4.26 4.08
CA VAL A 91 5.71 5.31 4.05
C VAL A 91 4.58 4.85 3.15
N VAL A 92 3.39 4.67 3.72
CA VAL A 92 2.17 4.35 2.97
C VAL A 92 1.33 5.61 2.84
N HIS A 93 0.99 5.97 1.61
CA HIS A 93 0.12 7.09 1.26
C HIS A 93 -1.28 6.56 0.97
N TYR A 94 -2.31 7.17 1.55
CA TYR A 94 -3.69 6.73 1.43
C TYR A 94 -4.67 7.90 1.48
N ILE A 95 -5.92 7.64 1.10
CA ILE A 95 -7.03 8.59 1.22
C ILE A 95 -7.79 8.33 2.52
N GLN A 96 -7.98 9.37 3.31
CA GLN A 96 -8.84 9.34 4.48
C GLN A 96 -10.23 9.90 4.13
N HIS A 97 -11.25 9.10 4.41
CA HIS A 97 -12.66 9.50 4.29
C HIS A 97 -13.11 10.16 5.60
N LYS A 98 -13.28 11.49 5.60
CA LYS A 98 -13.95 12.16 6.72
C LYS A 98 -15.46 12.21 6.48
N VAL A 99 -16.18 11.29 7.11
CA VAL A 99 -17.64 11.12 7.00
C VAL A 99 -18.39 12.44 7.24
N LYS A 100 -17.96 13.23 8.23
CA LYS A 100 -18.60 14.52 8.56
C LYS A 100 -18.52 15.56 7.45
N ASP A 101 -17.41 15.62 6.72
CA ASP A 101 -17.14 16.71 5.77
C ASP A 101 -17.32 16.28 4.30
N ARG A 102 -17.57 14.99 4.03
CA ARG A 102 -17.54 14.37 2.68
C ARG A 102 -16.29 14.72 1.86
N LYS A 103 -15.19 15.05 2.55
CA LYS A 103 -13.91 15.42 1.95
C LYS A 103 -12.96 14.24 2.00
N LEU A 104 -12.37 13.96 0.83
CA LEU A 104 -11.22 13.06 0.72
C LEU A 104 -9.96 13.86 1.05
N ARG A 105 -9.15 13.36 1.99
CA ARG A 105 -7.86 13.99 2.32
C ARG A 105 -6.73 13.00 2.14
N PRO A 106 -5.63 13.40 1.47
CA PRO A 106 -4.44 12.58 1.46
C PRO A 106 -3.86 12.50 2.88
N ALA A 107 -3.49 11.30 3.27
CA ALA A 107 -2.85 10.99 4.54
C ALA A 107 -1.69 10.04 4.31
N LYS A 108 -0.80 9.95 5.29
CA LYS A 108 0.34 9.02 5.24
C LYS A 108 0.60 8.42 6.61
N VAL A 109 1.06 7.17 6.63
CA VAL A 109 1.59 6.52 7.82
C VAL A 109 3.05 6.15 7.58
N LYS A 110 3.89 6.41 8.57
CA LYS A 110 5.31 6.11 8.56
C LYS A 110 5.57 4.98 9.55
N ILE A 111 6.08 3.86 9.05
CA ILE A 111 6.33 2.63 9.78
C ILE A 111 7.84 2.41 9.79
N SER A 112 8.44 2.22 10.97
CA SER A 112 9.83 1.82 11.09
C SER A 112 9.95 0.30 11.17
N ALA A 113 10.85 -0.25 10.36
CA ALA A 113 11.19 -1.67 10.31
C ALA A 113 12.53 -1.86 9.59
N ASP A 114 13.02 -3.10 9.58
CA ASP A 114 14.26 -3.45 8.86
C ASP A 114 14.12 -3.29 7.34
N VAL A 115 15.23 -3.06 6.65
CA VAL A 115 15.28 -2.82 5.20
C VAL A 115 14.58 -3.95 4.42
N ASP A 116 14.86 -5.20 4.79
CA ASP A 116 14.30 -6.38 4.12
C ASP A 116 12.78 -6.49 4.33
N GLN A 117 12.31 -6.18 5.54
CA GLN A 117 10.88 -6.15 5.85
C GLN A 117 10.16 -5.05 5.06
N VAL A 118 10.73 -3.83 5.06
CA VAL A 118 10.20 -2.70 4.29
C VAL A 118 10.12 -3.04 2.81
N THR A 119 11.18 -3.62 2.24
CA THR A 119 11.24 -4.00 0.84
C THR A 119 10.19 -5.07 0.51
N GLY A 120 10.05 -6.09 1.37
CA GLY A 120 9.03 -7.13 1.25
C GLY A 120 7.61 -6.58 1.30
N TRP A 121 7.32 -5.63 2.19
CA TRP A 121 6.01 -4.99 2.26
C TRP A 121 5.72 -4.08 1.08
N ILE A 122 6.70 -3.31 0.58
CA ILE A 122 6.52 -2.48 -0.61
C ILE A 122 6.11 -3.34 -1.80
N ARG A 123 6.78 -4.50 -2.00
CA ARG A 123 6.43 -5.43 -3.07
C ARG A 123 4.98 -5.91 -2.93
N ARG A 124 4.59 -6.41 -1.76
CA ARG A 124 3.22 -6.91 -1.52
C ARG A 124 2.17 -5.82 -1.68
N ILE A 125 2.40 -4.62 -1.15
CA ILE A 125 1.47 -3.49 -1.28
C ILE A 125 1.28 -3.12 -2.76
N LYS A 126 2.37 -3.07 -3.55
CA LYS A 126 2.28 -2.81 -5.00
C LYS A 126 1.50 -3.89 -5.73
N GLU A 127 1.70 -5.17 -5.38
CA GLU A 127 0.97 -6.30 -5.95
C GLU A 127 -0.53 -6.20 -5.65
N HIS A 128 -0.92 -6.00 -4.38
CA HIS A 128 -2.32 -5.81 -4.01
C HIS A 128 -2.94 -4.59 -4.72
N CYS A 129 -2.24 -3.46 -4.75
CA CYS A 129 -2.69 -2.26 -5.46
C CYS A 129 -2.92 -2.54 -6.96
N GLY A 130 -2.03 -3.29 -7.60
CA GLY A 130 -2.14 -3.67 -9.01
C GLY A 130 -3.33 -4.57 -9.34
N ASN A 131 -3.82 -5.32 -8.34
CA ASN A 131 -4.95 -6.25 -8.46
C ASN A 131 -6.30 -5.62 -8.06
N VAL A 132 -6.34 -4.37 -7.61
CA VAL A 132 -7.60 -3.67 -7.31
C VAL A 132 -8.39 -3.44 -8.60
N SER A 133 -9.58 -4.03 -8.68
CA SER A 133 -10.49 -3.84 -9.82
C SER A 133 -10.86 -2.37 -10.02
N GLY A 134 -10.78 -1.92 -11.27
CA GLY A 134 -11.09 -0.54 -11.67
C GLY A 134 -10.02 0.50 -11.32
N ARG A 135 -8.86 0.10 -10.79
CA ARG A 135 -7.75 1.02 -10.54
C ARG A 135 -7.13 1.48 -11.87
N PRO A 136 -7.06 2.80 -12.15
CA PRO A 136 -6.43 3.29 -13.37
C PRO A 136 -4.96 2.92 -13.44
N LYS A 137 -4.49 2.47 -14.61
CA LYS A 137 -3.07 2.18 -14.89
C LYS A 137 -2.42 3.23 -15.80
N LYS A 138 -3.25 3.92 -16.59
CA LYS A 138 -2.85 4.96 -17.53
C LYS A 138 -3.90 6.06 -17.47
N LEU A 139 -3.46 7.32 -17.48
CA LEU A 139 -4.34 8.49 -17.53
C LEU A 139 -3.78 9.50 -18.54
N LEU A 140 -4.68 10.07 -19.34
CA LEU A 140 -4.40 11.26 -20.15
C LEU A 140 -4.84 12.48 -19.33
N ALA A 141 -3.90 13.38 -19.03
CA ALA A 141 -4.17 14.58 -18.25
C ALA A 141 -4.00 15.82 -19.14
N ILE A 142 -5.12 16.39 -19.59
CA ILE A 142 -5.11 17.63 -20.38
C ILE A 142 -5.16 18.82 -19.41
N VAL A 143 -4.10 19.60 -19.39
CA VAL A 143 -3.99 20.80 -18.56
C VAL A 143 -4.15 22.02 -19.44
N ASN A 144 -5.11 22.90 -19.12
CA ASN A 144 -5.20 24.21 -19.77
C ASN A 144 -4.08 25.12 -19.25
N PRO A 145 -3.12 25.56 -20.08
CA PRO A 145 -2.01 26.37 -19.62
C PRO A 145 -2.39 27.83 -19.28
N ILE A 146 -3.52 28.34 -19.78
CA ILE A 146 -3.84 29.78 -19.78
C ILE A 146 -5.08 30.10 -18.90
N SER A 147 -5.59 29.15 -18.12
CA SER A 147 -6.74 29.42 -17.24
C SER A 147 -6.38 30.31 -16.05
N GLY A 148 -7.19 31.34 -15.75
CA GLY A 148 -7.13 32.11 -14.50
C GLY A 148 -5.72 32.53 -14.08
N ASN A 149 -5.27 32.03 -12.92
CA ASN A 149 -3.95 32.31 -12.33
C ASN A 149 -2.76 31.66 -13.07
N ARG A 150 -2.98 30.91 -14.15
CA ARG A 150 -1.94 30.19 -14.94
C ARG A 150 -1.10 29.19 -14.14
N GLU A 151 -1.60 28.73 -13.00
CA GLU A 151 -0.90 27.77 -12.14
C GLU A 151 -1.14 26.31 -12.53
N GLY A 152 -2.02 26.04 -13.50
CA GLY A 152 -2.39 24.68 -13.93
C GLY A 152 -1.17 23.78 -14.22
N PRO A 153 -0.21 24.20 -15.06
CA PRO A 153 1.01 23.44 -15.32
C PRO A 153 1.85 23.20 -14.06
N GLN A 154 1.94 24.21 -13.18
CA GLN A 154 2.69 24.10 -11.94
C GLN A 154 2.04 23.13 -10.95
N ILE A 155 0.71 23.15 -10.80
CA ILE A 155 -0.05 22.22 -9.97
C ILE A 155 0.08 20.80 -10.52
N MET A 156 -0.02 20.64 -11.85
CA MET A 156 0.19 19.35 -12.50
C MET A 156 1.56 18.77 -12.17
N SER A 157 2.63 19.56 -12.36
CA SER A 157 4.00 19.11 -12.14
C SER A 157 4.33 18.89 -10.66
N LYS A 158 3.95 19.82 -9.77
CA LYS A 158 4.36 19.80 -8.35
C LYS A 158 3.47 18.93 -7.46
N THR A 159 2.21 18.69 -7.85
CA THR A 159 1.24 18.04 -6.97
C THR A 159 0.64 16.79 -7.60
N ILE A 160 0.18 16.86 -8.84
CA ILE A 160 -0.55 15.75 -9.47
C ILE A 160 0.40 14.65 -9.96
N GLN A 161 1.45 15.01 -10.68
CA GLN A 161 2.41 14.05 -11.25
C GLN A 161 3.11 13.19 -10.18
N PRO A 162 3.54 13.72 -9.01
CA PRO A 162 4.05 12.89 -7.93
C PRO A 162 3.03 11.87 -7.39
N LEU A 163 1.74 12.21 -7.34
CA LEU A 163 0.69 11.29 -6.93
C LEU A 163 0.50 10.17 -7.94
N PHE A 164 0.54 10.48 -9.24
CA PHE A 164 0.47 9.47 -10.30
C PHE A 164 1.66 8.53 -10.27
N TYR A 165 2.86 9.06 -10.06
CA TYR A 165 4.07 8.26 -9.89
C TYR A 165 3.95 7.31 -8.69
N LEU A 166 3.53 7.83 -7.52
CA LEU A 166 3.32 7.01 -6.32
C LEU A 166 2.26 5.91 -6.54
N ALA A 167 1.22 6.21 -7.32
CA ALA A 167 0.16 5.27 -7.65
C ALA A 167 0.51 4.27 -8.75
N GLY A 168 1.69 4.37 -9.36
CA GLY A 168 2.11 3.53 -10.48
C GLY A 168 1.31 3.81 -11.76
N ILE A 169 0.77 5.01 -11.91
CA ILE A 169 0.00 5.43 -13.08
C ILE A 169 0.97 6.04 -14.10
N ASN A 170 1.01 5.45 -15.29
CA ASN A 170 1.72 6.07 -16.41
C ASN A 170 0.89 7.25 -16.95
N THR A 171 1.52 8.41 -17.04
CA THR A 171 0.86 9.65 -17.45
C THR A 171 1.53 10.18 -18.70
N THR A 172 0.73 10.51 -19.70
CA THR A 172 1.15 11.28 -20.87
C THR A 172 0.47 12.64 -20.78
N VAL A 173 1.26 13.70 -20.90
CA VAL A 173 0.82 15.11 -20.85
C VAL A 173 0.93 15.69 -22.25
#